data_AF-A0A7X6WY40-F1
#
_entry.id   AF-A0A7X6WY40-F1
#
_cell.length_a   1.000
_cell.length_b   1.000
_cell.length_c   1.000
_cell.angle_alpha   90.00
_cell.angle_beta   90.00
_cell.angle_gamma   90.00
#
_symmetry.space_group_name_H-M   'P 1'
#
loop_
_entity.id
_entity.type
_entity.pdbx_description
1 polymer ?
#
loop_
_entity_poly.entity_id
_entity_poly.type
_entity_poly.pdbx_seq_one_letter_code
_entity_poly.pdbx_strand_id
1 'polypeptide(L)'
;TAIVQTNFKRMLAYSTISHMGFVLLGLLSGVVEGGSQATGMAYGSSLFYMVIYVLTTLVTFGMIMLLSHRGFECENISDLKGLNRRSPLMAALLMLSMFSLAGIPPLAGFYAKLAVLQAVIGAGYVWLAVFAVLMSLIGAFYYLRVVKVAYFDEPEGESGPIDTGVLTNGLMTVNGLLVLVLGILPGGLMTMCISVIRQSLQF
;
A
#
# COMPACT_ATOMS: atom_id res chain seq x y z
N THR A 1 -6.63 -2.80 -17.83
CA THR A 1 -6.44 -2.04 -16.57
C THR A 1 -6.68 -2.97 -15.39
N ALA A 2 -6.03 -2.76 -14.23
CA ALA A 2 -6.11 -3.65 -13.05
C ALA A 2 -7.54 -4.07 -12.66
N ILE A 3 -8.52 -3.21 -12.94
CA ILE A 3 -9.96 -3.38 -12.67
C ILE A 3 -10.55 -4.67 -13.29
N VAL A 4 -10.05 -5.13 -14.44
CA VAL A 4 -10.61 -6.28 -15.16
C VAL A 4 -9.86 -7.58 -14.79
N GLN A 5 -8.75 -7.48 -14.06
CA GLN A 5 -7.93 -8.65 -13.75
C GLN A 5 -8.59 -9.52 -12.69
N THR A 6 -8.68 -10.81 -12.98
CA THR A 6 -9.09 -11.87 -12.05
C THR A 6 -7.90 -12.42 -11.28
N ASN A 7 -6.70 -12.38 -11.88
CA ASN A 7 -5.46 -12.83 -11.27
C ASN A 7 -4.93 -11.77 -10.29
N PHE A 8 -4.75 -12.18 -9.04
CA PHE A 8 -4.36 -11.32 -7.93
C PHE A 8 -2.92 -10.81 -8.06
N LYS A 9 -1.96 -11.69 -8.37
CA LYS A 9 -0.54 -11.31 -8.56
C LYS A 9 -0.40 -10.27 -9.67
N ARG A 10 -1.13 -10.44 -10.78
CA ARG A 10 -1.14 -9.50 -11.92
C ARG A 10 -1.82 -8.18 -11.59
N MET A 11 -2.90 -8.20 -10.81
CA MET A 11 -3.53 -6.99 -10.29
C MET A 11 -2.54 -6.16 -9.46
N LEU A 12 -1.78 -6.81 -8.58
CA LEU A 12 -0.75 -6.16 -7.75
C LEU A 12 0.42 -5.59 -8.58
N ALA A 13 0.79 -6.24 -9.68
CA ALA A 13 1.79 -5.70 -10.60
C ALA A 13 1.33 -4.39 -11.24
N TYR A 14 0.07 -4.30 -11.71
CA TYR A 14 -0.47 -3.04 -12.23
C TYR A 14 -0.62 -1.97 -11.14
N SER A 15 -0.98 -2.38 -9.92
CA SER A 15 -0.97 -1.51 -8.75
C SER A 15 0.41 -0.91 -8.52
N THR A 16 1.47 -1.71 -8.59
CA THR A 16 2.86 -1.25 -8.41
C THR A 16 3.20 -0.10 -9.37
N ILE A 17 2.80 -0.21 -10.65
CA ILE A 17 3.01 0.85 -11.64
C ILE A 17 2.32 2.15 -11.20
N SER A 18 1.07 2.07 -10.70
CA SER A 18 0.35 3.23 -10.17
C SER A 18 1.03 3.83 -8.94
N HIS A 19 1.55 3.01 -8.02
CA HIS A 19 2.26 3.47 -6.83
C HIS A 19 3.60 4.14 -7.19
N MET A 20 4.34 3.62 -8.17
CA MET A 20 5.54 4.28 -8.70
C MET A 20 5.20 5.62 -9.37
N GLY A 21 4.03 5.74 -9.99
CA GLY A 21 3.53 7.04 -10.49
C GLY A 21 3.45 8.11 -9.39
N PHE A 22 2.95 7.77 -8.20
CA PHE A 22 2.93 8.69 -7.05
C PHE A 22 4.35 9.07 -6.60
N VAL A 23 5.27 8.11 -6.53
CA VAL A 23 6.67 8.39 -6.18
C VAL A 23 7.29 9.37 -7.19
N LEU A 24 7.06 9.16 -8.48
CA LEU A 24 7.55 10.04 -9.54
C LEU A 24 6.93 11.45 -9.47
N LEU A 25 5.65 11.58 -9.11
CA LEU A 25 5.02 12.89 -8.89
C LEU A 25 5.68 13.66 -7.74
N GLY A 26 6.00 12.98 -6.64
CA GLY A 26 6.72 13.59 -5.52
C GLY A 26 8.12 14.04 -5.92
N LEU A 27 8.84 13.23 -6.72
CA LEU A 27 10.16 13.60 -7.24
C LEU A 27 10.08 14.79 -8.20
N LEU A 28 9.13 14.79 -9.15
CA LEU A 28 8.94 15.89 -10.09
C LEU A 28 8.68 17.23 -9.39
N SER A 29 7.96 17.18 -8.26
CA SER A 29 7.64 18.38 -7.47
C SER A 29 8.87 19.06 -6.86
N GLY A 30 9.98 18.32 -6.67
CA GLY A 30 11.22 18.86 -6.11
C GLY A 30 12.12 19.60 -7.12
N VAL A 31 11.83 19.47 -8.42
CA VAL A 31 12.62 20.07 -9.52
C VAL A 31 12.18 21.51 -9.82
N VAL A 32 10.99 21.91 -9.41
CA VAL A 32 10.47 23.27 -9.61
C VAL A 32 11.32 24.28 -8.83
N GLU A 33 11.44 25.52 -9.33
CA GLU A 33 12.13 26.66 -8.71
C GLU A 33 11.50 27.12 -7.37
N GLY A 34 11.41 26.21 -6.41
CA GLY A 34 11.15 26.47 -5.00
C GLY A 34 12.42 26.11 -4.25
N GLY A 35 12.98 27.06 -3.48
CA GLY A 35 14.27 26.88 -2.79
C GLY A 35 14.41 25.57 -1.99
N SER A 36 15.63 25.25 -1.56
CA SER A 36 16.04 23.96 -0.96
C SER A 36 15.07 23.31 0.05
N GLN A 37 14.28 24.11 0.76
CA GLN A 37 13.24 23.65 1.69
C GLN A 37 12.08 22.91 1.00
N ALA A 38 11.62 23.40 -0.15
CA ALA A 38 10.54 22.80 -0.93
C ALA A 38 11.00 21.48 -1.57
N THR A 39 12.22 21.46 -2.11
CA THR A 39 12.87 20.24 -2.64
C THR A 39 12.99 19.15 -1.57
N GLY A 40 13.41 19.51 -0.35
CA GLY A 40 13.52 18.56 0.75
C GLY A 40 12.17 17.94 1.16
N MET A 41 11.09 18.70 1.12
CA MET A 41 9.73 18.17 1.39
C MET A 41 9.26 17.24 0.28
N ALA A 42 9.48 17.61 -0.99
CA ALA A 42 9.05 16.83 -2.15
C ALA A 42 9.74 15.45 -2.21
N TYR A 43 11.07 15.44 -2.16
CA TYR A 43 11.86 14.20 -2.12
C TYR A 43 11.63 13.40 -0.84
N GLY A 44 11.49 14.07 0.31
CA GLY A 44 11.13 13.42 1.57
C GLY A 44 9.77 12.71 1.53
N SER A 45 8.76 13.32 0.89
CA SER A 45 7.44 12.72 0.70
C SER A 45 7.50 11.46 -0.18
N SER A 46 8.36 11.47 -1.20
CA SER A 46 8.59 10.33 -2.09
C SER A 46 9.26 9.17 -1.34
N LEU A 47 10.26 9.47 -0.50
CA LEU A 47 10.93 8.50 0.35
C LEU A 47 9.96 7.89 1.36
N PHE A 48 9.16 8.72 2.04
CA PHE A 48 8.12 8.26 2.96
C PHE A 48 7.13 7.32 2.25
N TYR A 49 6.69 7.68 1.05
CA TYR A 49 5.80 6.85 0.24
C TYR A 49 6.41 5.48 -0.05
N MET A 50 7.68 5.44 -0.48
CA MET A 50 8.38 4.18 -0.77
C MET A 50 8.49 3.28 0.47
N VAL A 51 8.82 3.83 1.63
CA VAL A 51 8.91 3.05 2.89
C VAL A 51 7.57 2.42 3.24
N ILE A 52 6.49 3.22 3.25
CA ILE A 52 5.14 2.73 3.53
C ILE A 52 4.71 1.67 2.51
N TYR A 53 5.04 1.89 1.23
CA TYR A 53 4.72 0.96 0.15
C TYR A 53 5.43 -0.38 0.33
N VAL A 54 6.73 -0.39 0.66
CA VAL A 54 7.48 -1.63 0.91
C VAL A 54 6.91 -2.40 2.10
N LEU A 55 6.63 -1.72 3.22
CA LEU A 55 6.04 -2.37 4.39
C LEU A 55 4.68 -3.00 4.07
N THR A 56 3.83 -2.26 3.36
CA THR A 56 2.49 -2.73 2.97
C THR A 56 2.53 -3.89 1.97
N THR A 57 3.44 -3.84 1.00
CA THR A 57 3.59 -4.90 -0.01
C THR A 57 4.26 -6.15 0.57
N LEU A 58 5.14 -6.02 1.56
CA LEU A 58 5.68 -7.16 2.31
C LEU A 58 4.58 -7.96 3.02
N VAL A 59 3.60 -7.28 3.64
CA VAL A 59 2.41 -7.97 4.21
C VAL A 59 1.63 -8.68 3.10
N THR A 60 1.38 -8.00 1.98
CA THR A 60 0.55 -8.54 0.89
C THR A 60 1.17 -9.75 0.22
N PHE A 61 2.44 -9.66 -0.21
CA PHE A 61 3.14 -10.77 -0.85
C PHE A 61 3.51 -11.87 0.15
N GLY A 62 3.84 -11.52 1.40
CA GLY A 62 4.02 -12.48 2.48
C GLY A 62 2.78 -13.34 2.68
N MET A 63 1.60 -12.71 2.67
CA MET A 63 0.33 -13.41 2.77
C MET A 63 0.04 -14.30 1.55
N ILE A 64 0.31 -13.84 0.32
CA ILE A 64 0.19 -14.69 -0.89
C ILE A 64 1.08 -15.94 -0.75
N MET A 65 2.32 -15.78 -0.29
CA MET A 65 3.22 -16.93 -0.09
C MET A 65 2.73 -17.89 0.99
N LEU A 66 2.04 -17.40 2.03
CA LEU A 66 1.48 -18.25 3.08
C LEU A 66 0.20 -18.98 2.65
N LEU A 67 -0.59 -18.36 1.78
CA LEU A 67 -1.79 -18.97 1.21
C LEU A 67 -1.46 -19.99 0.12
N SER A 68 -0.36 -19.80 -0.61
CA SER A 68 0.16 -20.80 -1.54
C SER A 68 0.81 -21.95 -0.76
N HIS A 69 0.31 -23.17 -0.92
CA HIS A 69 0.89 -24.37 -0.34
C HIS A 69 1.13 -25.43 -1.42
N ARG A 70 1.80 -26.54 -1.07
CA ARG A 70 2.06 -27.62 -2.04
C ARG A 70 0.74 -28.10 -2.67
N GLY A 71 0.61 -27.90 -3.98
CA GLY A 71 -0.57 -28.28 -4.77
C GLY A 71 -1.64 -27.20 -4.94
N PHE A 72 -1.52 -26.04 -4.28
CA PHE A 72 -2.46 -24.92 -4.42
C PHE A 72 -1.69 -23.58 -4.46
N GLU A 73 -1.79 -22.88 -5.58
CA GLU A 73 -1.26 -21.53 -5.72
C GLU A 73 -2.40 -20.52 -5.60
N CYS A 74 -2.28 -19.57 -4.67
CA CYS A 74 -3.22 -18.46 -4.56
C CYS A 74 -2.95 -17.48 -5.70
N GLU A 75 -3.66 -17.64 -6.82
CA GLU A 75 -3.42 -16.86 -8.03
C GLU A 75 -4.57 -15.94 -8.39
N ASN A 76 -5.80 -16.34 -8.09
CA ASN A 76 -7.00 -15.62 -8.44
C ASN A 76 -7.61 -14.95 -7.21
N ILE A 77 -8.35 -13.86 -7.44
CA ILE A 77 -9.07 -13.17 -6.36
C ILE A 77 -10.14 -14.12 -5.75
N SER A 78 -10.70 -15.04 -6.52
CA SER A 78 -11.63 -16.08 -6.05
C SER A 78 -11.02 -17.00 -5.00
N ASP A 79 -9.70 -17.21 -5.02
CA ASP A 79 -9.00 -18.09 -4.09
C ASP A 79 -9.01 -17.55 -2.66
N LEU A 80 -9.33 -16.26 -2.50
CA LEU A 80 -9.46 -15.57 -1.23
C LEU A 80 -10.85 -15.71 -0.60
N LYS A 81 -11.82 -16.31 -1.31
CA LYS A 81 -13.21 -16.45 -0.80
C LYS A 81 -13.26 -17.15 0.56
N GLY A 82 -14.05 -16.60 1.47
CA GLY A 82 -14.23 -17.16 2.81
C GLY A 82 -12.97 -17.15 3.69
N LEU A 83 -11.92 -16.40 3.33
CA LEU A 83 -10.68 -16.34 4.10
C LEU A 83 -10.91 -15.95 5.56
N ASN A 84 -11.83 -15.02 5.82
CA ASN A 84 -12.17 -14.61 7.19
C ASN A 84 -12.69 -15.78 8.06
N ARG A 85 -13.37 -16.77 7.47
CA ARG A 85 -13.82 -17.98 8.19
C ARG A 85 -12.69 -18.97 8.43
N ARG A 86 -11.72 -19.05 7.51
CA ARG A 86 -10.58 -19.99 7.57
C ARG A 86 -9.46 -19.50 8.48
N SER A 87 -9.16 -18.20 8.42
CA SER A 87 -8.14 -17.54 9.22
C SER A 87 -8.46 -16.04 9.35
N PRO A 88 -9.10 -15.62 10.45
CA PRO A 88 -9.48 -14.21 10.65
C PRO A 88 -8.26 -13.30 10.74
N LEU A 89 -7.12 -13.80 11.23
CA LEU A 89 -5.88 -13.03 11.30
C LEU A 89 -5.35 -12.70 9.90
N MET A 90 -5.30 -13.68 8.99
CA MET A 90 -4.84 -13.44 7.61
C MET A 90 -5.81 -12.53 6.85
N ALA A 91 -7.11 -12.68 7.08
CA ALA A 91 -8.11 -11.76 6.53
C ALA A 91 -7.88 -10.33 7.01
N ALA A 92 -7.61 -10.12 8.31
CA ALA A 92 -7.35 -8.80 8.87
C ALA A 92 -6.09 -8.15 8.27
N LEU A 93 -5.02 -8.93 8.10
CA LEU A 93 -3.78 -8.44 7.48
C LEU A 93 -3.97 -8.07 6.02
N LEU A 94 -4.73 -8.87 5.25
CA LEU A 94 -5.11 -8.55 3.89
C LEU A 94 -5.95 -7.28 3.83
N MET A 95 -6.96 -7.14 4.69
CA MET A 95 -7.80 -5.94 4.75
C MET A 95 -6.95 -4.70 5.02
N LEU A 96 -6.07 -4.79 6.01
CA LEU A 96 -5.16 -3.71 6.38
C LEU A 96 -4.24 -3.31 5.23
N SER A 97 -3.65 -4.28 4.53
CA SER A 97 -2.76 -4.00 3.41
C SER A 97 -3.52 -3.41 2.21
N MET A 98 -4.68 -3.96 1.86
CA MET A 98 -5.52 -3.45 0.78
C MET A 98 -6.03 -2.04 1.07
N PHE A 99 -6.42 -1.74 2.31
CA PHE A 99 -6.85 -0.40 2.72
C PHE A 99 -5.69 0.61 2.74
N SER A 100 -4.50 0.18 3.16
CA SER A 100 -3.28 0.99 3.06
C SER A 100 -2.97 1.32 1.59
N LEU A 101 -2.97 0.33 0.68
CA LEU A 101 -2.74 0.56 -0.75
C LEU A 101 -3.83 1.44 -1.40
N ALA A 102 -5.10 1.25 -1.01
CA ALA A 102 -6.21 2.11 -1.43
C ALA A 102 -6.02 3.55 -0.92
N GLY A 103 -5.37 3.73 0.22
CA GLY A 103 -5.18 5.02 0.87
C GLY A 103 -6.44 5.43 1.64
N ILE A 104 -7.01 4.51 2.42
CA ILE A 104 -8.17 4.79 3.28
C ILE A 104 -7.67 5.24 4.66
N PRO A 105 -8.15 6.37 5.22
CA PRO A 105 -7.84 6.74 6.61
C PRO A 105 -8.38 5.68 7.59
N PRO A 106 -7.66 5.31 8.66
CA PRO A 106 -6.43 5.90 9.21
C PRO A 106 -5.11 5.24 8.77
N LEU A 107 -5.06 4.53 7.63
CA LEU A 107 -3.89 3.73 7.25
C LEU A 107 -2.75 4.59 6.68
N ALA A 108 -1.50 4.10 6.83
CA ALA A 108 -0.28 4.84 6.44
C ALA A 108 -0.26 5.26 4.96
N GLY A 109 -0.80 4.43 4.05
CA GLY A 109 -0.83 4.75 2.64
C GLY A 109 -1.68 5.98 2.29
N PHE A 110 -2.65 6.38 3.13
CA PHE A 110 -3.37 7.65 2.96
C PHE A 110 -2.43 8.84 3.14
N TYR A 111 -1.70 8.88 4.25
CA TYR A 111 -0.76 9.96 4.56
C TYR A 111 0.39 10.03 3.56
N ALA A 112 0.82 8.88 3.05
CA ALA A 112 1.82 8.83 1.99
C ALA A 112 1.34 9.53 0.71
N LYS A 113 0.14 9.21 0.24
CA LYS A 113 -0.48 9.89 -0.92
C LYS A 113 -0.69 11.37 -0.64
N LEU A 114 -1.19 11.72 0.55
CA LEU A 114 -1.44 13.11 0.93
C LEU A 114 -0.16 13.95 0.90
N ALA A 115 0.95 13.45 1.43
CA ALA A 115 2.24 14.16 1.44
C ALA A 115 2.75 14.43 0.02
N VAL A 116 2.66 13.44 -0.86
CA VAL A 116 3.00 13.61 -2.28
C VAL A 116 2.10 14.65 -2.95
N LEU A 117 0.78 14.57 -2.74
CA LEU A 117 -0.17 15.52 -3.31
C LEU A 117 0.06 16.95 -2.82
N GLN A 118 0.40 17.12 -1.53
CA GLN A 118 0.77 18.42 -0.97
C GLN A 118 2.03 18.98 -1.62
N ALA A 119 3.04 18.14 -1.89
CA ALA A 119 4.24 18.56 -2.61
C ALA A 119 3.93 19.00 -4.05
N VAL A 120 3.09 18.24 -4.76
CA VAL A 120 2.65 18.55 -6.14
C VAL A 120 1.86 19.87 -6.20
N ILE A 121 0.96 20.09 -5.24
CA ILE A 121 0.20 21.35 -5.14
C ILE A 121 1.14 22.52 -4.79
N GLY A 122 2.08 22.32 -3.87
CA GLY A 122 3.09 23.32 -3.49
C GLY A 122 4.00 23.71 -4.66
N ALA A 123 4.22 22.79 -5.60
CA ALA A 123 4.95 23.03 -6.85
C ALA A 123 4.10 23.70 -7.96
N GLY A 124 2.83 24.02 -7.69
CA GLY A 124 1.92 24.69 -8.63
C GLY A 124 1.17 23.74 -9.58
N TYR A 125 1.39 22.43 -9.52
CA TYR A 125 0.79 21.46 -10.43
C TYR A 125 -0.56 20.91 -9.96
N VAL A 126 -1.51 21.79 -9.65
CA VAL A 126 -2.82 21.41 -9.10
C VAL A 126 -3.58 20.43 -9.99
N TRP A 127 -3.51 20.60 -11.32
CA TRP A 127 -4.14 19.68 -12.27
C TRP A 127 -3.61 18.24 -12.16
N LEU A 128 -2.30 18.06 -11.98
CA LEU A 128 -1.70 16.74 -11.78
C LEU A 128 -2.14 16.12 -10.46
N ALA A 129 -2.28 16.91 -9.40
CA ALA A 129 -2.80 16.44 -8.12
C ALA A 129 -4.25 15.93 -8.26
N VAL A 130 -5.11 16.68 -8.94
CA VAL A 130 -6.50 16.25 -9.21
C VAL A 130 -6.52 14.95 -10.03
N PHE A 131 -5.73 14.87 -11.10
CA PHE A 131 -5.62 13.66 -11.90
C PHE A 131 -5.16 12.44 -11.08
N ALA A 132 -4.16 12.62 -10.22
CA ALA A 132 -3.64 11.55 -9.35
C ALA A 132 -4.69 11.07 -8.35
N VAL A 133 -5.49 11.98 -7.77
CA VAL A 133 -6.60 11.62 -6.88
C VAL A 133 -7.66 10.79 -7.61
N LEU A 134 -8.05 11.20 -8.82
CA LEU A 134 -9.03 10.45 -9.63
C LEU A 134 -8.50 9.05 -9.98
N MET A 135 -7.24 8.93 -10.40
CA MET A 135 -6.62 7.63 -10.67
C MET A 135 -6.52 6.76 -9.41
N SER A 136 -6.26 7.36 -8.25
CA SER A 136 -6.27 6.64 -6.96
C SER A 136 -7.66 6.16 -6.57
N LEU A 137 -8.72 6.93 -6.87
CA LEU A 137 -10.10 6.52 -6.62
C LEU A 137 -10.47 5.28 -7.46
N ILE A 138 -10.08 5.28 -8.73
CA ILE A 138 -10.19 4.10 -9.61
C ILE A 138 -9.39 2.94 -9.03
N GLY A 139 -8.23 3.24 -8.45
CA GLY A 139 -7.39 2.36 -7.66
C GLY A 139 -8.13 1.62 -6.54
N ALA A 140 -8.83 2.40 -5.71
CA ALA A 140 -9.53 1.91 -4.53
C ALA A 140 -10.55 0.81 -4.86
N PHE A 141 -11.21 0.88 -6.01
CA PHE A 141 -12.24 -0.09 -6.40
C PHE A 141 -11.71 -1.53 -6.46
N TYR A 142 -10.54 -1.77 -7.06
CA TYR A 142 -10.02 -3.14 -7.16
C TYR A 142 -9.46 -3.65 -5.82
N TYR A 143 -8.95 -2.79 -4.94
CA TYR A 143 -8.56 -3.19 -3.59
C TYR A 143 -9.77 -3.54 -2.73
N LEU A 144 -10.82 -2.71 -2.76
CA LEU A 144 -12.06 -2.99 -2.04
C LEU A 144 -12.75 -4.27 -2.54
N ARG A 145 -12.65 -4.57 -3.84
CA ARG A 145 -13.12 -5.84 -4.38
C ARG A 145 -12.42 -7.04 -3.73
N VAL A 146 -11.10 -6.98 -3.56
CA VAL A 146 -10.33 -8.06 -2.91
C VAL A 146 -10.81 -8.27 -1.47
N VAL A 147 -10.98 -7.17 -0.72
CA VAL A 147 -11.50 -7.24 0.66
C VAL A 147 -12.92 -7.80 0.69
N LYS A 148 -13.77 -7.38 -0.24
CA LYS A 148 -15.14 -7.88 -0.36
C LYS A 148 -15.15 -9.40 -0.53
N VAL A 149 -14.35 -9.91 -1.48
CA VAL A 149 -14.28 -11.35 -1.77
C VAL A 149 -13.73 -12.12 -0.56
N ALA A 150 -12.72 -11.58 0.13
CA ALA A 150 -12.12 -12.24 1.28
C ALA A 150 -13.03 -12.35 2.52
N TYR A 151 -13.90 -11.37 2.74
CA TYR A 151 -14.74 -11.27 3.94
C TYR A 151 -16.17 -11.75 3.76
N PHE A 152 -16.77 -11.50 2.58
CA PHE A 152 -18.22 -11.64 2.40
C PHE A 152 -18.61 -12.77 1.46
N ASP A 153 -17.72 -13.22 0.57
CA ASP A 153 -18.05 -14.29 -0.36
C ASP A 153 -17.86 -15.66 0.30
N GLU A 154 -18.76 -16.59 -0.02
CA GLU A 154 -18.74 -17.94 0.54
C GLU A 154 -17.54 -18.75 0.03
N PRO A 155 -16.90 -19.56 0.88
CA PRO A 155 -15.77 -20.38 0.48
C PRO A 155 -16.18 -21.40 -0.58
N GLU A 156 -15.41 -21.47 -1.68
CA GLU A 156 -15.56 -22.52 -2.68
C GLU A 156 -14.78 -23.76 -2.19
N GLY A 157 -15.50 -24.75 -1.65
CA GLY A 157 -14.96 -26.04 -1.21
C GLY A 157 -14.60 -26.17 0.28
N GLU A 158 -14.26 -27.38 0.70
CA GLU A 158 -13.80 -27.72 2.06
C GLU A 158 -12.32 -27.36 2.22
N SER A 159 -12.01 -26.06 2.23
CA SER A 159 -10.66 -25.62 2.54
C SER A 159 -10.47 -25.57 4.06
N GLY A 160 -9.67 -26.51 4.59
CA GLY A 160 -9.35 -26.60 6.02
C GLY A 160 -8.69 -25.35 6.61
N PRO A 161 -8.57 -25.29 7.95
CA PRO A 161 -7.91 -24.19 8.64
C PRO A 161 -6.46 -24.01 8.15
N ILE A 162 -6.07 -22.75 8.01
CA ILE A 162 -4.73 -22.38 7.53
C ILE A 162 -3.80 -22.38 8.73
N ASP A 163 -3.04 -23.46 8.92
CA ASP A 163 -2.00 -23.52 9.94
C ASP A 163 -0.67 -23.03 9.36
N THR A 164 -0.42 -21.75 9.58
CA THR A 164 0.86 -21.11 9.30
C THR A 164 1.63 -21.03 10.61
N GLY A 165 2.86 -21.56 10.63
CA GLY A 165 3.64 -21.66 11.87
C GLY A 165 3.72 -20.35 12.66
N VAL A 166 3.78 -20.48 13.99
CA VAL A 166 3.68 -19.36 14.97
C VAL A 166 4.64 -18.21 14.65
N LEU A 167 5.88 -18.53 14.26
CA LEU A 167 6.88 -17.53 13.92
C LEU A 167 6.46 -16.66 12.73
N THR A 168 5.95 -17.28 11.67
CA THR A 168 5.55 -16.56 10.46
C THR A 168 4.32 -15.69 10.70
N ASN A 169 3.35 -16.19 11.47
CA ASN A 169 2.20 -15.40 11.91
C ASN A 169 2.63 -14.20 12.77
N GLY A 170 3.59 -14.41 13.67
CA GLY A 170 4.17 -13.35 14.48
C GLY A 170 4.79 -12.26 13.61
N LEU A 171 5.66 -12.62 12.66
CA LEU A 171 6.31 -11.67 11.75
C LEU A 171 5.30 -10.88 10.91
N MET A 172 4.30 -11.54 10.35
CA MET A 172 3.25 -10.88 9.56
C MET A 172 2.41 -9.94 10.41
N THR A 173 2.06 -10.35 11.63
CA THR A 173 1.29 -9.53 12.57
C THR A 173 2.08 -8.30 13.01
N VAL A 174 3.37 -8.44 13.31
CA VAL A 174 4.25 -7.32 13.65
C VAL A 174 4.35 -6.33 12.49
N ASN A 175 4.51 -6.79 11.25
CA ASN A 175 4.56 -5.91 10.09
C ASN A 175 3.20 -5.22 9.84
N GLY A 176 2.09 -5.94 9.94
CA GLY A 176 0.75 -5.36 9.84
C GLY A 176 0.47 -4.30 10.91
N LEU A 177 0.87 -4.56 12.16
CA LEU A 177 0.79 -3.60 13.26
C LEU A 177 1.68 -2.39 13.00
N LEU A 178 2.88 -2.57 12.46
CA LEU A 178 3.77 -1.48 12.10
C LEU A 178 3.10 -0.55 11.07
N VAL A 179 2.48 -1.10 10.03
CA VAL A 179 1.72 -0.31 9.04
C VAL A 179 0.54 0.43 9.69
N LEU A 180 -0.15 -0.19 10.66
CA LEU A 180 -1.23 0.45 11.41
C LEU A 180 -0.72 1.62 12.26
N VAL A 181 0.33 1.39 13.05
CA VAL A 181 0.93 2.39 13.94
C VAL A 181 1.46 3.57 13.15
N LEU A 182 2.15 3.32 12.03
CA LEU A 182 2.61 4.37 11.12
C LEU A 182 1.45 5.11 10.44
N GLY A 183 0.27 4.51 10.34
CA GLY A 183 -0.94 5.18 9.89
C GLY A 183 -1.50 6.15 10.93
N ILE A 184 -1.52 5.75 12.20
CA ILE A 184 -2.00 6.61 13.29
C ILE A 184 -0.99 7.73 13.57
N LEU A 185 0.31 7.43 13.53
CA LEU A 185 1.41 8.33 13.89
C LEU A 185 2.44 8.45 12.76
N PRO A 186 2.07 9.04 11.59
CA PRO A 186 2.98 9.16 10.45
C PRO A 186 4.07 10.22 10.68
N GLY A 187 3.87 11.14 11.62
CA GLY A 187 4.71 12.34 11.81
C GLY A 187 6.18 12.01 12.06
N GLY A 188 6.47 11.04 12.93
CA GLY A 188 7.85 10.66 13.25
C GLY A 188 8.64 10.19 12.03
N LEU A 189 8.08 9.21 11.29
CA LEU A 189 8.72 8.68 10.09
C LEU A 189 8.83 9.73 8.98
N MET A 190 7.80 10.56 8.78
CA MET A 190 7.83 11.65 7.81
C MET A 190 8.97 12.64 8.09
N THR A 191 9.12 13.06 9.35
CA THR A 191 10.19 14.00 9.73
C THR A 191 11.57 13.41 9.50
N MET A 192 11.78 12.12 9.79
CA MET A 192 13.04 11.43 9.50
C MET A 192 13.33 11.39 8.00
N CYS A 193 12.34 11.06 7.17
CA CYS A 193 12.52 11.06 5.71
C CYS A 193 12.93 12.45 5.19
N ILE A 194 12.29 13.52 5.68
CA ILE A 194 12.61 14.89 5.27
C ILE A 194 14.00 15.31 5.77
N SER A 195 14.37 14.96 7.00
CA SER A 195 15.68 15.35 7.56
C SER A 195 16.84 14.69 6.82
N VAL A 196 16.72 13.39 6.51
CA VAL A 196 17.74 12.64 5.76
C VAL A 196 17.94 13.26 4.38
N ILE A 197 16.85 13.59 3.67
CA ILE A 197 16.94 14.21 2.36
C ILE A 197 17.55 15.61 2.44
N ARG A 198 17.13 16.45 3.39
CA ARG A 198 17.71 17.79 3.56
C ARG A 198 19.21 17.75 3.78
N GLN A 199 19.69 16.81 4.59
CA GLN A 199 21.12 16.62 4.81
C GLN A 199 21.84 16.20 3.52
N SER A 200 21.22 15.35 2.70
CA SER A 200 21.80 14.94 1.41
C SER A 200 21.88 16.07 0.36
N LEU A 201 21.10 17.14 0.51
CA LEU A 201 21.09 18.30 -0.40
C LEU A 201 22.05 19.42 0.02
N GLN A 202 22.76 19.27 1.15
CA GLN A 202 23.70 20.28 1.68
C GLN A 202 25.16 20.06 1.23
N PHE A 203 25.40 19.06 0.39
CA PHE A 203 26.67 18.86 -0.31
C PHE A 203 26.72 19.68 -1.60
#